data_AF-A0A560P0J9-F1
#
_entry.id   AF-A0A560P0J9-F1
#
_cell.length_a   1.000
_cell.length_b   1.000
_cell.length_c   1.000
_cell.angle_alpha   90.00
_cell.angle_beta   90.00
_cell.angle_gamma   90.00
#
_symmetry.space_group_name_H-M   'P 1'
#
loop_
_entity.id
_entity.type
_entity.pdbx_description
1 polymer ?
#
loop_
_entity_poly.entity_id
_entity_poly.type
_entity_poly.pdbx_seq_one_letter_code
_entity_poly.pdbx_strand_id
1 'polypeptide(L)'
;MATYNWDLIEKLLHEVQNGAGHSFTPRPYAEEYVAAKAAAGEETENLDHLKAVAGEYEKLLLERGFIEPRPEEEGGNGENFVLTMRGSRLLSLIDSSIPGNDHPRQVLDEQEDALDEFTFDDLASKAQIA
;
A
#
# COMPACT_ATOMS: atom_id res chain seq x y z
N MET A 1 1.60 14.90 -11.37
CA MET A 1 0.72 13.85 -10.80
C MET A 1 1.57 12.61 -10.66
N ALA A 2 1.94 12.27 -9.42
CA ALA A 2 2.58 10.99 -9.15
C ALA A 2 1.48 9.93 -9.19
N THR A 3 1.41 9.17 -10.29
CA THR A 3 0.49 8.04 -10.39
C THR A 3 1.11 6.88 -9.61
N TYR A 4 0.55 6.58 -8.44
CA TYR A 4 0.96 5.44 -7.64
C TYR A 4 0.27 4.17 -8.14
N ASN A 5 0.98 3.06 -8.09
CA ASN A 5 0.38 1.75 -8.37
C ASN A 5 -0.37 1.29 -7.11
N TRP A 6 -1.63 1.72 -6.99
CA TRP A 6 -2.48 1.45 -5.82
C TRP A 6 -2.68 -0.03 -5.57
N ASP A 7 -2.84 -0.86 -6.62
CA ASP A 7 -2.95 -2.32 -6.49
C ASP A 7 -1.70 -2.93 -5.84
N LEU A 8 -0.50 -2.45 -6.22
CA LEU A 8 0.75 -2.90 -5.60
C LEU A 8 0.84 -2.43 -4.14
N ILE A 9 0.51 -1.16 -3.85
CA ILE A 9 0.49 -0.62 -2.48
C ILE A 9 -0.49 -1.40 -1.60
N GLU A 10 -1.69 -1.68 -2.10
CA GLU A 10 -2.72 -2.49 -1.44
C GLU A 10 -2.18 -3.87 -1.06
N LYS A 11 -1.57 -4.58 -2.03
CA LYS A 11 -0.93 -5.86 -1.77
C LYS A 11 0.13 -5.74 -0.67
N LEU A 12 1.02 -4.76 -0.74
CA LEU A 12 2.04 -4.53 0.29
C LEU A 12 1.43 -4.28 1.67
N LEU A 13 0.40 -3.43 1.77
CA LEU A 13 -0.27 -3.11 3.03
C LEU A 13 -1.00 -4.33 3.62
N HIS A 14 -1.62 -5.16 2.79
CA HIS A 14 -2.19 -6.43 3.24
C HIS A 14 -1.14 -7.41 3.76
N GLU A 15 0.03 -7.49 3.11
CA GLU A 15 1.13 -8.31 3.59
C GLU A 15 1.70 -7.76 4.91
N VAL A 16 1.78 -6.43 5.11
CA VAL A 16 2.15 -5.84 6.40
C VAL A 16 1.10 -6.17 7.49
N GLN A 17 -0.18 -6.11 7.14
CA GLN A 17 -1.28 -6.42 8.06
C GLN A 17 -1.24 -7.89 8.52
N ASN A 18 -1.00 -8.81 7.58
CA ASN A 18 -1.06 -10.25 7.81
C ASN A 18 0.31 -10.89 8.12
N GLY A 19 1.41 -10.17 7.93
CA GLY A 19 2.80 -10.65 8.00
C GLY A 19 3.34 -10.89 9.41
N ALA A 20 2.48 -11.12 10.40
CA ALA A 20 2.93 -11.46 11.75
C ALA A 20 3.80 -12.73 11.71
N GLY A 21 5.06 -12.62 12.16
CA GLY A 21 6.01 -13.74 12.20
C GLY A 21 6.77 -14.04 10.91
N HIS A 22 6.64 -13.21 9.86
CA HIS A 22 7.38 -13.36 8.60
C HIS A 22 8.10 -12.07 8.23
N SER A 23 9.30 -12.16 7.63
CA SER A 23 10.00 -10.98 7.11
C SER A 23 9.23 -10.40 5.92
N PHE A 24 9.04 -9.08 5.94
CA PHE A 24 8.41 -8.35 4.86
C PHE A 24 9.39 -8.26 3.69
N THR A 25 9.01 -8.86 2.56
CA THR A 25 9.88 -8.94 1.38
C THR A 25 9.16 -8.40 0.15
N PRO A 26 9.38 -7.12 -0.22
CA PRO A 26 8.62 -6.46 -1.31
C PRO A 26 8.78 -7.15 -2.67
N ARG A 27 9.94 -7.77 -2.92
CA ARG A 27 10.28 -8.39 -4.20
C ARG A 27 9.41 -9.62 -4.51
N PRO A 28 9.31 -10.64 -3.63
CA PRO A 28 8.33 -11.72 -3.76
C PRO A 28 6.89 -11.24 -3.96
N TYR A 29 6.46 -10.21 -3.23
CA TYR A 29 5.08 -9.71 -3.35
C TYR A 29 4.80 -9.11 -4.74
N ALA A 30 5.77 -8.44 -5.35
CA ALA A 30 5.66 -7.97 -6.74
C ALA A 30 5.54 -9.13 -7.74
N GLU A 31 6.26 -10.25 -7.51
CA GLU A 31 6.13 -11.46 -8.34
C GLU A 31 4.75 -12.08 -8.23
N GLU A 32 4.24 -12.22 -7.00
CA GLU A 32 2.88 -12.73 -6.74
C GLU A 32 1.81 -11.83 -7.38
N TYR A 33 1.98 -10.52 -7.28
CA TYR A 33 1.08 -9.54 -7.89
C TYR A 33 1.00 -9.72 -9.42
N VAL A 34 2.16 -9.80 -10.09
CA VAL A 34 2.23 -10.04 -11.54
C VAL A 34 1.61 -11.39 -11.90
N ALA A 35 1.90 -12.44 -11.14
CA ALA A 35 1.33 -13.76 -11.37
C ALA A 35 -0.20 -13.75 -11.24
N ALA A 36 -0.75 -13.04 -10.25
CA ALA A 36 -2.19 -12.90 -10.04
C ALA A 36 -2.87 -12.14 -11.18
N LYS A 37 -2.30 -11.00 -11.59
CA LYS A 37 -2.80 -10.19 -12.72
C LYS A 37 -2.72 -10.95 -14.05
N ALA A 38 -1.61 -11.65 -14.31
CA ALA A 38 -1.46 -12.49 -15.49
C ALA A 38 -2.49 -13.65 -15.50
N ALA A 39 -2.78 -14.25 -14.33
CA ALA A 39 -3.82 -15.27 -14.20
C ALA A 39 -5.24 -14.70 -14.41
N ALA A 40 -5.47 -13.44 -14.04
CA ALA A 40 -6.70 -12.70 -14.34
C ALA A 40 -6.81 -12.25 -15.80
N GLY A 41 -5.74 -12.42 -16.59
CA GLY A 41 -5.67 -11.97 -17.99
C GLY A 41 -5.46 -10.47 -18.15
N GLU A 42 -5.02 -9.77 -17.10
CA GLU A 42 -4.67 -8.36 -17.13
C GLU A 42 -3.23 -8.14 -17.62
N GLU A 43 -3.00 -7.02 -18.30
CA GLU A 43 -1.68 -6.63 -18.76
C GLU A 43 -0.86 -6.10 -17.57
N THR A 44 0.26 -6.74 -17.28
CA THR A 44 1.13 -6.37 -16.17
C THR A 44 2.34 -5.59 -16.65
N GLU A 45 2.76 -4.61 -15.85
CA GLU A 45 4.03 -3.92 -16.06
C GLU A 45 5.24 -4.85 -15.94
N ASN A 46 6.41 -4.33 -16.27
CA ASN A 46 7.65 -5.10 -16.18
C ASN A 46 7.94 -5.52 -14.74
N LEU A 47 8.17 -6.81 -14.52
CA LEU A 47 8.43 -7.36 -13.19
C LEU A 47 9.64 -6.74 -12.49
N ASP A 48 10.74 -6.47 -13.20
CA ASP A 48 11.92 -5.84 -12.62
C ASP A 48 11.62 -4.40 -12.17
N HIS A 49 10.76 -3.69 -12.92
CA HIS A 49 10.27 -2.38 -12.52
C HIS A 49 9.41 -2.48 -11.25
N LEU A 50 8.43 -3.39 -11.22
CA LEU A 50 7.54 -3.57 -10.06
C LEU A 50 8.31 -3.96 -8.80
N LYS A 51 9.36 -4.79 -8.92
CA LYS A 51 10.25 -5.12 -7.80
C LYS A 51 11.00 -3.91 -7.24
N ALA A 52 11.44 -3.01 -8.11
CA ALA A 52 12.10 -1.77 -7.70
C ALA A 52 11.09 -0.85 -6.99
N VAL A 53 9.93 -0.64 -7.63
CA VAL A 53 8.85 0.19 -7.11
C VAL A 53 8.33 -0.33 -5.76
N ALA A 54 8.19 -1.65 -5.58
CA ALA A 54 7.75 -2.23 -4.31
C ALA A 54 8.71 -1.89 -3.16
N GLY A 55 10.03 -1.90 -3.40
CA GLY A 55 11.02 -1.48 -2.42
C GLY A 55 11.05 0.03 -2.17
N GLU A 56 10.69 0.84 -3.17
CA GLU A 56 10.51 2.29 -2.99
C GLU A 56 9.25 2.57 -2.15
N TYR A 57 8.16 1.87 -2.41
CA TYR A 57 6.91 2.00 -1.63
C TYR A 57 7.08 1.54 -0.19
N GLU A 58 7.79 0.45 0.08
CA GLU A 58 8.14 0.06 1.45
C GLU A 58 8.80 1.23 2.20
N LYS A 59 9.86 1.82 1.63
CA LYS A 59 10.56 2.95 2.25
C LYS A 59 9.64 4.16 2.40
N LEU A 60 8.89 4.49 1.36
CA LEU A 60 7.98 5.63 1.37
C LEU A 60 6.90 5.47 2.46
N LEU A 61 6.27 4.29 2.54
CA LEU A 61 5.25 4.00 3.54
C LEU A 61 5.82 4.05 4.96
N LEU A 62 7.06 3.62 5.15
CA LEU A 62 7.77 3.70 6.43
C LEU A 62 8.13 5.14 6.80
N GLU A 63 8.74 5.88 5.86
CA GLU A 63 9.16 7.27 6.04
C GLU A 63 7.98 8.21 6.30
N ARG A 64 6.83 7.95 5.65
CA ARG A 64 5.60 8.72 5.81
C ARG A 64 4.67 8.18 6.92
N GLY A 65 5.11 7.18 7.68
CA GLY A 65 4.39 6.68 8.85
C GLY A 65 3.09 5.92 8.56
N PHE A 66 2.92 5.35 7.37
CA PHE A 66 1.83 4.41 7.08
C PHE A 66 2.11 3.02 7.68
N ILE A 67 3.39 2.62 7.71
CA ILE A 67 3.85 1.39 8.34
C ILE A 67 4.93 1.73 9.35
N GLU A 68 5.08 0.90 10.38
CA GLU A 68 6.14 1.04 11.37
C GLU A 68 6.74 -0.33 11.70
N PRO A 69 8.00 -0.39 12.17
CA PRO A 69 8.62 -1.66 12.55
C PRO A 69 7.78 -2.37 13.59
N ARG A 70 7.50 -3.65 13.37
CA ARG A 70 6.69 -4.43 14.30
C ARG A 70 7.40 -4.51 15.66
N PRO A 71 6.70 -4.25 16.78
CA PRO A 71 7.29 -4.42 18.10
C PRO A 71 7.73 -5.86 18.32
N GLU A 72 8.87 -6.07 19.00
CA GLU A 72 9.36 -7.42 19.34
C GLU A 72 8.31 -8.23 20.13
N GLU A 73 7.53 -7.56 20.99
CA GLU A 73 6.42 -8.16 21.76
C GLU A 73 5.30 -8.73 20.87
N GLU A 74 5.16 -8.23 19.64
CA GLU A 74 4.19 -8.68 18.64
C GLU A 74 4.81 -9.60 17.57
N GLY A 75 6.02 -10.10 17.81
CA GLY A 75 6.78 -10.94 16.87
C GLY A 75 7.62 -10.14 15.89
N GLY A 76 8.05 -8.94 16.27
CA GLY A 76 9.00 -8.12 15.52
C GLY A 76 10.34 -8.82 15.34
N ASN A 77 10.88 -8.80 14.12
CA ASN A 77 12.20 -9.34 13.78
C ASN A 77 13.14 -8.29 13.16
N GLY A 78 12.74 -7.01 13.14
CA GLY A 78 13.47 -5.92 12.51
C GLY A 78 13.34 -5.86 10.99
N GLU A 79 12.71 -6.87 10.38
CA GLU A 79 12.44 -6.97 8.94
C GLU A 79 10.93 -7.07 8.66
N ASN A 80 10.09 -6.86 9.67
CA ASN A 80 8.64 -6.93 9.55
C ASN A 80 7.98 -5.69 10.16
N PHE A 81 6.78 -5.39 9.68
CA PHE A 81 6.09 -4.15 9.96
C PHE A 81 4.68 -4.40 10.51
N VAL A 82 4.09 -3.35 11.08
CA VAL A 82 2.67 -3.26 11.42
C VAL A 82 2.07 -2.06 10.70
N LEU A 83 0.77 -2.13 10.41
CA LEU A 83 0.04 -0.98 9.90
C LEU A 83 -0.18 0.02 11.03
N THR A 84 0.14 1.28 10.77
CA THR A 84 -0.26 2.37 11.67
C THR A 84 -1.75 2.70 11.47
N MET A 85 -2.27 3.63 12.26
CA MET A 85 -3.61 4.19 12.00
C MET A 85 -3.73 4.82 10.61
N ARG A 86 -2.64 5.41 10.09
CA ARG A 86 -2.60 5.99 8.74
C ARG A 86 -2.59 4.90 7.67
N GLY A 87 -1.76 3.86 7.82
CA GLY A 87 -1.70 2.73 6.90
C GLY A 87 -3.01 1.95 6.81
N SER A 88 -3.66 1.69 7.94
CA SER A 88 -4.98 1.03 7.97
C SER A 88 -6.07 1.85 7.28
N ARG A 89 -6.05 3.19 7.42
CA ARG A 89 -6.95 4.09 6.68
C ARG A 89 -6.66 4.05 5.18
N LEU A 90 -5.40 4.11 4.78
CA LEU A 90 -5.00 4.03 3.36
C LEU A 90 -5.48 2.71 2.75
N LEU A 91 -5.19 1.59 3.42
CA LEU A 91 -5.65 0.27 3.00
C LEU A 91 -7.18 0.25 2.86
N SER A 92 -7.91 0.77 3.84
CA SER A 92 -9.37 0.81 3.79
C SER A 92 -9.88 1.66 2.62
N LEU A 93 -9.24 2.78 2.29
CA LEU A 93 -9.61 3.62 1.14
C LEU A 93 -9.38 2.91 -0.18
N ILE A 94 -8.25 2.20 -0.32
CA ILE A 94 -7.89 1.47 -1.53
C ILE A 94 -8.79 0.22 -1.70
N ASP A 95 -9.02 -0.54 -0.62
CA ASP A 95 -9.87 -1.74 -0.58
C ASP A 95 -11.37 -1.40 -0.77
N SER A 96 -11.82 -0.24 -0.29
CA SER A 96 -13.22 0.24 -0.45
C SER A 96 -13.58 0.66 -1.87
N SER A 97 -12.69 0.49 -2.84
CA SER A 97 -12.97 0.66 -4.27
C SER A 97 -13.83 -0.50 -4.80
N ILE A 98 -14.99 -0.69 -4.17
CA ILE A 98 -16.06 -1.59 -4.61
C ILE A 98 -16.61 -1.04 -5.93
N PRO A 99 -16.94 -1.89 -6.92
CA PRO A 99 -17.52 -1.43 -8.19
C PRO A 99 -18.75 -0.56 -7.94
N GLY A 100 -18.66 0.74 -8.28
CA GLY A 100 -19.71 1.74 -8.07
C GLY A 100 -19.38 2.87 -7.07
N ASN A 101 -18.24 2.80 -6.36
CA ASN A 101 -17.73 3.88 -5.51
C ASN A 101 -16.28 4.23 -5.89
N ASP A 102 -16.08 4.68 -7.13
CA ASP A 102 -14.77 5.07 -7.71
C ASP A 102 -14.04 6.21 -6.97
N HIS A 103 -14.69 6.85 -5.99
CA HIS A 103 -14.22 8.09 -5.40
C HIS A 103 -12.89 8.01 -4.62
N PRO A 104 -12.59 6.99 -3.79
CA PRO A 104 -11.41 7.05 -2.92
C PRO A 104 -10.08 7.01 -3.70
N ARG A 105 -9.91 6.05 -4.61
CA ARG A 105 -8.69 5.92 -5.43
C ARG A 105 -8.54 7.11 -6.38
N GLN A 106 -9.65 7.55 -6.99
CA GLN A 106 -9.64 8.67 -7.92
C GLN A 106 -9.25 9.99 -7.24
N VAL A 107 -9.77 10.25 -6.03
CA VAL A 107 -9.39 11.43 -5.25
C VAL A 107 -7.92 11.41 -4.85
N LEU A 108 -7.34 10.23 -4.57
CA LEU A 108 -5.90 10.08 -4.35
C LEU A 108 -5.11 10.35 -5.64
N ASP A 109 -5.53 9.79 -6.78
CA ASP A 109 -4.87 10.02 -8.08
C ASP A 109 -4.95 11.48 -8.56
N GLU A 110 -5.97 12.23 -8.14
CA GLU A 110 -6.09 13.66 -8.44
C GLU A 110 -5.03 14.52 -7.72
N GLN A 111 -4.38 13.99 -6.68
CA GLN A 111 -3.36 14.73 -5.93
C GLN A 111 -2.00 14.72 -6.63
N GLU A 112 -1.18 15.72 -6.29
CA GLU A 112 0.21 15.71 -6.72
C GLU A 112 1.04 14.63 -5.99
N ASP A 113 0.83 14.51 -4.68
CA ASP A 113 1.38 13.48 -3.79
C ASP A 113 0.32 13.07 -2.75
N ALA A 114 -0.38 11.97 -3.03
CA ALA A 114 -1.41 11.42 -2.16
C ALA A 114 -0.87 10.68 -0.93
N LEU A 115 0.42 10.35 -0.91
CA LEU A 115 1.09 9.72 0.23
C LEU A 115 1.82 10.75 1.10
N ASP A 116 1.78 12.04 0.73
CA ASP A 116 2.20 13.10 1.62
C ASP A 116 1.36 13.10 2.90
N GLU A 117 2.02 13.27 4.03
CA GLU A 117 1.41 13.16 5.35
C GLU A 117 0.26 14.16 5.55
N PHE A 118 0.46 15.40 5.11
CA PHE A 118 -0.53 16.47 5.26
C PHE A 118 -1.65 16.31 4.24
N THR A 119 -1.30 15.99 2.99
CA THR A 119 -2.28 15.74 1.94
C THR A 119 -3.18 14.55 2.30
N PHE A 120 -2.59 13.44 2.71
CA PHE A 120 -3.34 12.23 3.06
C PHE A 120 -4.25 12.46 4.27
N ASP A 121 -3.75 13.10 5.33
CA ASP A 121 -4.57 13.33 6.53
C ASP A 121 -5.77 14.25 6.24
N ASP A 122 -5.62 15.25 5.36
CA ASP A 122 -6.73 16.10 4.91
C ASP A 122 -7.77 15.29 4.10
N LEU A 123 -7.31 14.44 3.17
CA LEU A 123 -8.18 13.60 2.34
C LEU A 123 -8.90 12.53 3.15
N ALA A 124 -8.17 11.84 4.03
CA ALA A 124 -8.74 10.83 4.91
C ALA A 124 -9.79 11.44 5.86
N SER A 125 -9.59 12.68 6.30
CA SER A 125 -10.57 13.41 7.11
C SER A 125 -11.84 13.74 6.31
N LYS A 126 -11.72 14.08 5.02
CA LYS A 126 -12.86 14.32 4.13
C LYS A 126 -13.60 13.04 3.77
N ALA A 127 -12.88 11.95 3.54
CA ALA A 127 -13.44 10.65 3.19
C ALA A 127 -14.25 10.02 4.33
N GLN A 128 -13.94 10.31 5.60
CA GLN A 128 -14.74 9.87 6.76
C GLN A 128 -16.10 10.58 6.91
N ILE A 129 -16.34 11.67 6.17
CA ILE A 129 -17.56 12.49 6.27
C ILE A 129 -18.59 12.11 5.18
N ALA A 130 -18.23 11.24 4.23
CA ALA A 130 -19.06 10.84 3.08
C ALA A 130 -19.96 9.63 3.39
#